data_AF-A0A7E4V3K9-F1
#
_entry.id   AF-A0A7E4V3K9-F1
#
_cell.length_a   1.000
_cell.length_b   1.000
_cell.length_c   1.000
_cell.angle_alpha   90.00
_cell.angle_beta   90.00
_cell.angle_gamma   90.00
#
_symmetry.space_group_name_H-M   'P 1'
#
loop_
_entity.id
_entity.type
_entity.pdbx_description
1 polymer ?
#
loop_
_entity_poly.entity_id
_entity_poly.type
_entity_poly.pdbx_seq_one_letter_code
_entity_poly.pdbx_strand_id
1 'polypeptide(L)'
;MCSFDIIATMSHPIMMALLLFYVGLICVYADPGGFDFEAMRQEVAKKLAVLRKLEAQDLTKAKVEPPMVNYDKKEENLFVSDANRKPETLEPKWKSRVANSYSDIATITKVNENFTDFLYDGDIFLMPEKLDEMIAERSGKVQKRQIYPQYGSWNKHEIPYFFDRSFHPAYFSIVRWAFAEYERLTCLRFKEISGYPYVIPPGQTYLQIVSSFGCFSNSIGRDANQHHIISLGSGCINQRTILHEIGHALGFIHTHNRPDREKYVTVYSNNANISYQDQFDMIKDYSYDNMYPYDYMSIMHYHDTAFSPDDKFITIQANNLIYQKIMGRDPNLSFLDISMLNNYYQCDDQCTTQLACQYGGYRTSGSCDRCFCPSGFGGPTCEIRAGSDRQDDCGDTLKATSKWRTISSGGAENCTWYIVASENKQVEVKFTKLKGFHYSGYKCSMGVVEVKLDHPFVKGFKACPGYRQVEMDTYVSKYRTAVINKWNVGYPLLFQLQYREIDS
;
A
#
# COMPACT_ATOMS: atom_id res chain seq x y z
N MET A 1 28.76 -21.72 -24.13
CA MET A 1 30.14 -22.25 -24.25
C MET A 1 30.84 -21.98 -22.93
N CYS A 2 31.14 -23.02 -22.13
CA CYS A 2 31.95 -22.89 -20.92
C CYS A 2 33.32 -23.52 -21.21
N SER A 3 34.38 -22.70 -21.22
CA SER A 3 35.75 -23.20 -21.40
C SER A 3 36.20 -23.97 -20.17
N PHE A 4 36.64 -25.20 -20.40
CA PHE A 4 37.39 -26.03 -19.46
C PHE A 4 38.85 -25.62 -19.55
N ASP A 5 39.39 -25.04 -18.48
CA ASP A 5 40.80 -25.18 -18.15
C ASP A 5 40.95 -25.08 -16.63
N ILE A 6 41.89 -25.85 -16.09
CA ILE A 6 42.18 -26.15 -14.67
C ILE A 6 41.42 -27.40 -14.15
N ILE A 7 42.08 -28.56 -14.17
CA ILE A 7 42.69 -29.26 -13.00
C ILE A 7 43.16 -30.64 -13.52
N ALA A 8 44.44 -30.74 -13.85
CA ALA A 8 45.21 -31.98 -13.71
C ALA A 8 45.91 -31.94 -12.34
N THR A 9 46.04 -33.10 -11.69
CA THR A 9 46.70 -33.36 -10.38
C THR A 9 45.83 -33.35 -9.12
N MET A 10 44.89 -34.29 -8.99
CA MET A 10 44.47 -34.80 -7.68
C MET A 10 44.23 -36.31 -7.76
N SER A 11 44.95 -37.08 -6.94
CA SER A 11 45.02 -38.54 -6.97
C SER A 11 44.18 -39.23 -5.88
N HIS A 12 42.94 -38.77 -5.65
CA HIS A 12 42.05 -39.39 -4.66
C HIS A 12 40.61 -39.61 -5.20
N PRO A 13 40.12 -40.87 -5.31
CA PRO A 13 38.85 -41.18 -5.96
C PRO A 13 37.58 -40.64 -5.28
N ILE A 14 37.67 -40.17 -4.02
CA ILE A 14 36.52 -39.64 -3.26
C ILE A 14 36.24 -38.16 -3.59
N MET A 15 37.25 -37.35 -3.94
CA MET A 15 37.02 -35.96 -4.35
C MET A 15 36.53 -35.82 -5.80
N MET A 16 36.84 -36.79 -6.67
CA MET A 16 36.37 -36.78 -8.06
C MET A 16 34.86 -37.07 -8.16
N ALA A 17 34.32 -37.88 -7.26
CA ALA A 17 32.89 -38.15 -7.15
C ALA A 17 32.10 -36.95 -6.58
N LEU A 18 32.69 -36.18 -5.66
CA LEU A 18 32.07 -34.97 -5.10
C LEU A 18 32.07 -33.79 -6.09
N LEU A 19 33.10 -33.66 -6.94
CA LEU A 19 33.12 -32.63 -8.00
C LEU A 19 32.14 -32.97 -9.15
N LEU A 20 31.99 -34.24 -9.53
CA LEU A 20 31.00 -34.66 -10.52
C LEU A 20 29.56 -34.53 -9.99
N PHE A 21 29.35 -34.64 -8.68
CA PHE A 21 28.05 -34.36 -8.04
C PHE A 21 27.76 -32.85 -7.98
N TYR A 22 28.78 -32.02 -7.73
CA TYR A 22 28.62 -30.55 -7.68
C TYR A 22 28.48 -29.90 -9.07
N VAL A 23 29.19 -30.40 -10.08
CA VAL A 23 29.05 -29.97 -11.49
C VAL A 23 27.78 -30.58 -12.11
N GLY A 24 27.37 -31.78 -11.68
CA GLY A 24 26.10 -32.40 -12.07
C GLY A 24 24.87 -31.66 -11.55
N LEU A 25 24.91 -31.07 -10.34
CA LEU A 25 23.80 -30.29 -9.80
C LEU A 25 23.65 -28.89 -10.42
N ILE A 26 24.68 -28.37 -11.09
CA ILE A 26 24.62 -27.09 -11.81
C ILE A 26 24.06 -27.29 -13.25
N CYS A 27 23.96 -28.52 -13.75
CA CYS A 27 23.40 -28.82 -15.08
C CYS A 27 22.06 -29.57 -15.07
N VAL A 28 21.48 -29.89 -13.90
CA VAL A 28 20.21 -30.66 -13.80
C VAL A 28 18.95 -29.77 -13.67
N TYR A 29 19.09 -28.45 -13.60
CA TYR A 29 17.98 -27.52 -13.86
C TYR A 29 18.05 -26.98 -15.30
N ALA A 30 18.06 -27.90 -16.27
CA ALA A 30 17.64 -27.58 -17.62
C ALA A 30 16.11 -27.70 -17.64
N ASP A 31 15.47 -26.53 -17.57
CA ASP A 31 14.07 -26.28 -17.84
C ASP A 31 13.61 -26.99 -19.14
N PRO A 32 12.57 -27.86 -19.12
CA PRO A 32 11.98 -28.40 -20.35
C PRO A 32 11.25 -27.33 -21.17
N GLY A 33 11.15 -26.09 -20.66
CA GLY A 33 10.49 -24.95 -21.27
C GLY A 33 11.40 -23.77 -21.60
N GLY A 34 12.71 -23.94 -21.80
CA GLY A 34 13.55 -22.99 -22.53
C GLY A 34 13.36 -21.49 -22.23
N PHE A 35 13.23 -21.10 -20.96
CA PHE A 35 13.13 -19.68 -20.59
C PHE A 35 14.48 -19.17 -20.07
N ASP A 36 15.26 -18.53 -20.95
CA ASP A 36 16.56 -17.94 -20.59
C ASP A 36 16.36 -16.63 -19.80
N PHE A 37 16.40 -16.75 -18.47
CA PHE A 37 16.24 -15.62 -17.56
C PHE A 37 17.30 -14.53 -17.74
N GLU A 38 18.52 -14.86 -18.18
CA GLU A 38 19.59 -13.87 -18.37
C GLU A 38 19.44 -13.14 -19.71
N ALA A 39 19.01 -13.83 -20.77
CA ALA A 39 18.62 -13.18 -22.02
C ALA A 39 17.38 -12.29 -21.85
N MET A 40 16.35 -12.77 -21.13
CA MET A 40 15.18 -11.98 -20.80
C MET A 40 15.55 -10.76 -19.94
N ARG A 41 16.43 -10.93 -18.95
CA ARG A 41 16.98 -9.83 -18.15
C ARG A 41 17.60 -8.75 -19.02
N GLN A 42 18.48 -9.14 -19.95
CA GLN A 42 19.17 -8.18 -20.81
C GLN A 42 18.18 -7.44 -21.71
N GLU A 43 17.15 -8.12 -22.20
CA GLU A 43 16.12 -7.50 -23.04
C GLU A 43 15.18 -6.58 -22.23
N VAL A 44 14.70 -7.00 -21.05
CA VAL A 44 13.90 -6.14 -20.14
C VAL A 44 14.72 -4.91 -19.73
N ALA A 45 15.95 -5.07 -19.26
CA ALA A 45 16.81 -3.97 -18.84
C ALA A 45 17.09 -2.98 -19.99
N LYS A 46 17.30 -3.50 -21.21
CA LYS A 46 17.51 -2.69 -22.42
C LYS A 46 16.26 -1.89 -22.79
N LYS A 47 15.08 -2.52 -22.75
CA LYS A 47 13.81 -1.84 -23.04
C LYS A 47 13.46 -0.83 -21.94
N LEU A 48 13.72 -1.15 -20.67
CA LEU A 48 13.54 -0.20 -19.56
C LEU A 48 14.47 0.99 -19.75
N ALA A 49 15.72 0.77 -20.17
CA ALA A 49 16.64 1.86 -20.51
C ALA A 49 16.15 2.74 -21.68
N VAL A 50 15.41 2.20 -22.65
CA VAL A 50 14.76 2.99 -23.71
C VAL A 50 13.60 3.80 -23.14
N LEU A 51 12.71 3.17 -22.35
CA LEU A 51 11.60 3.85 -21.68
C LEU A 51 12.11 5.02 -20.81
N ARG A 52 13.14 4.76 -20.00
CA ARG A 52 13.86 5.75 -19.17
C ARG A 52 14.45 6.90 -19.97
N LYS A 53 14.99 6.65 -21.16
CA LYS A 53 15.51 7.71 -22.04
C LYS A 53 14.40 8.58 -22.61
N LEU A 54 13.27 7.98 -22.97
CA LEU A 54 12.07 8.72 -23.38
C LEU A 54 11.49 9.53 -22.19
N GLU A 55 11.59 9.02 -20.97
CA GLU A 55 11.25 9.74 -19.74
C GLU A 55 12.12 10.99 -19.53
N ALA A 56 13.43 10.81 -19.62
CA ALA A 56 14.44 11.84 -19.37
C ALA A 56 14.49 12.95 -20.43
N GLN A 57 14.18 12.67 -21.69
CA GLN A 57 14.24 13.67 -22.77
C GLN A 57 13.19 14.78 -22.62
N ASP A 58 12.05 14.50 -21.97
CA ASP A 58 11.03 15.52 -21.66
C ASP A 58 11.35 16.36 -20.40
N LEU A 59 12.17 15.85 -19.48
CA LEU A 59 12.49 16.49 -18.19
C LEU A 59 13.45 17.69 -18.30
N THR A 60 14.00 17.95 -19.49
CA THR A 60 14.92 19.08 -19.72
C THR A 60 14.27 20.47 -19.61
N LYS A 61 12.97 20.57 -19.31
CA LYS A 61 12.23 21.84 -19.16
C LYS A 61 11.94 22.28 -17.72
N ALA A 62 12.27 21.50 -16.69
CA ALA A 62 12.01 21.88 -15.30
C ALA A 62 13.21 21.54 -14.40
N LYS A 63 14.11 22.51 -14.19
CA LYS A 63 15.15 22.44 -13.15
C LYS A 63 14.93 23.51 -12.09
N VAL A 64 14.67 23.07 -10.86
CA VAL A 64 15.00 23.81 -9.64
C VAL A 64 15.62 22.79 -8.68
N GLU A 65 16.84 23.05 -8.20
CA GLU A 65 17.55 22.20 -7.23
C GLU A 65 17.07 22.50 -5.80
N PRO A 66 16.59 21.50 -5.04
CA PRO A 66 16.24 21.68 -3.63
C PRO A 66 17.39 21.26 -2.68
N PRO A 67 17.44 21.81 -1.45
CA PRO A 67 18.48 21.49 -0.48
C PRO A 67 18.31 20.09 0.13
N MET A 68 19.44 19.42 0.41
CA MET A 68 19.49 18.15 1.13
C MET A 68 19.15 18.32 2.61
N VAL A 69 18.16 17.58 3.12
CA VAL A 69 17.77 17.56 4.55
C VAL A 69 18.24 16.26 5.19
N ASN A 70 19.03 16.35 6.26
CA ASN A 70 19.67 15.22 6.95
C ASN A 70 18.92 14.87 8.25
N TYR A 71 18.84 13.58 8.61
CA TYR A 71 18.21 13.09 9.84
C TYR A 71 19.26 12.82 10.93
N ASP A 72 19.05 13.36 12.14
CA ASP A 72 20.01 13.26 13.25
C ASP A 72 19.85 11.92 14.03
N LYS A 73 20.94 11.15 14.15
CA LYS A 73 20.98 9.72 14.54
C LYS A 73 21.10 9.42 16.06
N LYS A 74 20.57 10.24 16.97
CA LYS A 74 21.00 10.20 18.39
C LYS A 74 20.23 9.32 19.39
N GLU A 75 19.27 8.47 19.02
CA GLU A 75 18.45 7.75 20.02
C GLU A 75 18.38 6.21 19.78
N GLU A 76 19.51 5.50 19.91
CA GLU A 76 19.54 4.02 19.68
C GLU A 76 20.22 3.17 20.77
N ASN A 77 20.34 3.65 22.01
CA ASN A 77 20.84 2.82 23.12
C ASN A 77 19.93 2.95 24.34
N LEU A 78 19.01 1.98 24.55
CA LEU A 78 18.40 1.66 25.85
C LEU A 78 17.58 0.35 25.71
N PHE A 79 18.25 -0.79 25.67
CA PHE A 79 17.63 -2.11 25.86
C PHE A 79 17.90 -2.58 27.30
N VAL A 80 16.85 -2.73 28.10
CA VAL A 80 16.87 -3.55 29.32
C VAL A 80 15.62 -4.43 29.32
N SER A 81 15.88 -5.72 29.51
CA SER A 81 14.96 -6.83 29.66
C SER A 81 14.01 -6.68 30.85
N ASP A 82 12.78 -7.20 30.76
CA ASP A 82 12.33 -8.11 31.81
C ASP A 82 11.21 -9.07 31.37
N ALA A 83 11.23 -10.23 32.01
CA ALA A 83 10.45 -11.44 31.76
C ALA A 83 9.18 -11.50 32.63
N ASN A 84 8.32 -12.48 32.26
CA ASN A 84 7.26 -13.12 33.07
C ASN A 84 5.86 -12.47 33.15
N ARG A 85 4.92 -12.95 32.32
CA ARG A 85 3.61 -13.49 32.78
C ARG A 85 2.75 -14.15 31.69
N LYS A 86 2.10 -15.26 32.07
CA LYS A 86 0.88 -15.89 31.51
C LYS A 86 0.05 -16.41 32.71
N PRO A 87 -1.25 -16.80 32.61
CA PRO A 87 -2.01 -17.35 31.46
C PRO A 87 -3.37 -16.65 31.14
N GLU A 88 -3.71 -16.44 29.86
CA GLU A 88 -4.68 -17.18 29.00
C GLU A 88 -6.19 -17.03 29.28
N THR A 89 -6.88 -16.36 28.34
CA THR A 89 -8.21 -16.73 27.83
C THR A 89 -8.14 -16.82 26.30
N LEU A 90 -8.85 -17.79 25.72
CA LEU A 90 -8.70 -18.27 24.34
C LEU A 90 -9.28 -17.30 23.30
N GLU A 91 -8.44 -16.44 22.73
CA GLU A 91 -8.68 -15.81 21.42
C GLU A 91 -8.02 -16.63 20.28
N PRO A 92 -8.53 -16.58 19.04
CA PRO A 92 -7.92 -17.28 17.90
C PRO A 92 -6.45 -16.87 17.72
N LYS A 93 -5.54 -17.84 17.90
CA LYS A 93 -4.06 -17.70 17.90
C LYS A 93 -3.45 -17.00 16.67
N TRP A 94 -4.23 -16.73 15.62
CA TRP A 94 -3.76 -16.00 14.45
C TRP A 94 -3.70 -14.47 14.71
N LYS A 95 -4.63 -13.89 15.49
CA LYS A 95 -4.64 -12.43 15.76
C LYS A 95 -3.39 -11.97 16.55
N SER A 96 -2.92 -12.78 17.48
CA SER A 96 -1.75 -12.44 18.31
C SER A 96 -0.41 -12.59 17.59
N ARG A 97 -0.36 -13.38 16.51
CA ARG A 97 0.85 -13.50 15.66
C ARG A 97 0.99 -12.33 14.68
N VAL A 98 -0.12 -11.72 14.27
CA VAL A 98 -0.11 -10.57 13.36
C VAL A 98 0.26 -9.27 14.07
N ALA A 99 -0.03 -9.14 15.38
CA ALA A 99 0.14 -7.88 16.11
C ALA A 99 1.59 -7.51 16.49
N ASN A 100 2.53 -8.47 16.54
CA ASN A 100 3.82 -8.30 17.23
C ASN A 100 5.06 -8.14 16.35
N SER A 101 4.94 -7.94 15.04
CA SER A 101 6.11 -7.68 14.18
C SER A 101 5.75 -6.62 13.16
N TYR A 102 6.03 -5.35 13.47
CA TYR A 102 5.87 -4.28 12.48
C TYR A 102 7.09 -3.36 12.37
N SER A 103 8.14 -3.51 13.20
CA SER A 103 9.36 -2.67 13.14
C SER A 103 10.47 -3.32 12.31
N ASP A 104 10.42 -4.64 12.16
CA ASP A 104 11.44 -5.42 11.45
C ASP A 104 10.91 -5.96 10.11
N ILE A 105 9.75 -5.48 9.65
CA ILE A 105 9.23 -5.81 8.33
C ILE A 105 9.95 -4.92 7.33
N ALA A 106 10.82 -5.52 6.52
CA ALA A 106 11.43 -4.85 5.38
C ALA A 106 10.35 -4.31 4.44
N THR A 107 10.46 -3.03 4.06
CA THR A 107 9.57 -2.44 3.05
C THR A 107 9.82 -3.10 1.70
N ILE A 108 8.83 -3.10 0.80
CA ILE A 108 8.97 -3.68 -0.55
C ILE A 108 10.21 -3.09 -1.25
N THR A 109 10.38 -1.77 -1.20
CA THR A 109 11.51 -1.08 -1.81
C THR A 109 12.86 -1.51 -1.23
N LYS A 110 12.91 -1.88 0.07
CA LYS A 110 14.13 -2.36 0.71
C LYS A 110 14.43 -3.81 0.34
N VAL A 111 13.41 -4.68 0.31
CA VAL A 111 13.57 -6.07 -0.13
C VAL A 111 14.00 -6.12 -1.61
N ASN A 112 13.46 -5.23 -2.43
CA ASN A 112 13.68 -5.20 -3.87
C ASN A 112 14.90 -4.39 -4.30
N GLU A 113 15.65 -3.75 -3.40
CA GLU A 113 16.73 -2.82 -3.79
C GLU A 113 17.73 -3.48 -4.76
N ASN A 114 18.02 -4.77 -4.60
CA ASN A 114 18.95 -5.50 -5.47
C ASN A 114 18.32 -6.08 -6.76
N PHE A 115 17.03 -5.83 -6.99
CA PHE A 115 16.25 -6.41 -8.11
C PHE A 115 15.53 -5.36 -8.96
N THR A 116 15.69 -4.07 -8.70
CA THR A 116 15.00 -3.00 -9.45
C THR A 116 15.41 -2.92 -10.93
N ASP A 117 16.56 -3.45 -11.32
CA ASP A 117 16.98 -3.50 -12.74
C ASP A 117 16.01 -4.35 -13.60
N PHE A 118 15.17 -5.15 -12.95
CA PHE A 118 14.18 -6.04 -13.55
C PHE A 118 12.74 -5.57 -13.32
N LEU A 119 12.53 -4.52 -12.51
CA LEU A 119 11.23 -4.11 -12.01
C LEU A 119 10.94 -2.67 -12.43
N TYR A 120 9.80 -2.49 -13.09
CA TYR A 120 9.18 -1.19 -13.31
C TYR A 120 8.56 -0.71 -11.99
N ASP A 121 8.70 0.57 -11.66
CA ASP A 121 8.31 1.15 -10.37
C ASP A 121 8.66 0.22 -9.17
N GLY A 122 9.82 -0.42 -9.21
CA GLY A 122 10.46 -1.11 -8.09
C GLY A 122 9.86 -2.43 -7.65
N ASP A 123 8.64 -2.77 -8.08
CA ASP A 123 7.91 -3.99 -7.71
C ASP A 123 6.94 -4.49 -8.79
N ILE A 124 7.03 -3.99 -10.03
CA ILE A 124 6.24 -4.45 -11.17
C ILE A 124 7.15 -5.12 -12.20
N PHE A 125 7.09 -6.44 -12.33
CA PHE A 125 7.90 -7.17 -13.33
C PHE A 125 7.17 -7.24 -14.68
N LEU A 126 7.48 -6.35 -15.63
CA LEU A 126 6.81 -6.36 -16.94
C LEU A 126 7.57 -7.23 -17.95
N MET A 127 6.82 -8.08 -18.68
CA MET A 127 7.37 -8.84 -19.80
C MET A 127 7.83 -7.90 -20.94
N PRO A 128 8.87 -8.27 -21.73
CA PRO A 128 9.43 -7.42 -22.79
C PRO A 128 8.41 -6.86 -23.78
N GLU A 129 7.42 -7.66 -24.19
CA GLU A 129 6.37 -7.27 -25.13
C GLU A 129 5.47 -6.18 -24.54
N LYS A 130 5.16 -6.30 -23.24
CA LYS A 130 4.38 -5.31 -22.51
C LYS A 130 5.11 -3.98 -22.39
N LEU A 131 6.42 -4.06 -22.25
CA LEU A 131 7.27 -2.89 -22.20
C LEU A 131 7.37 -2.19 -23.56
N ASP A 132 7.38 -2.96 -24.67
CA ASP A 132 7.27 -2.41 -26.03
C ASP A 132 5.94 -1.70 -26.26
N GLU A 133 4.82 -2.27 -25.78
CA GLU A 133 3.51 -1.58 -25.80
C GLU A 133 3.58 -0.25 -25.03
N MET A 134 4.13 -0.24 -23.82
CA MET A 134 4.27 0.98 -23.02
C MET A 134 5.19 2.03 -23.68
N ILE A 135 6.24 1.60 -24.37
CA ILE A 135 7.14 2.47 -25.14
C ILE A 135 6.40 3.04 -26.36
N ALA A 136 5.66 2.21 -27.09
CA ALA A 136 4.91 2.60 -28.29
C ALA A 136 3.75 3.55 -27.96
N GLU A 137 3.01 3.30 -26.87
CA GLU A 137 1.87 4.11 -26.44
C GLU A 137 2.27 5.56 -26.11
N ARG A 138 3.50 5.81 -25.67
CA ARG A 138 4.00 7.18 -25.41
C ARG A 138 4.18 8.03 -26.67
N SER A 139 4.05 7.44 -27.85
CA SER A 139 3.96 8.18 -29.12
C SER A 139 2.52 8.59 -29.49
N GLY A 140 1.52 8.22 -28.67
CA GLY A 140 0.10 8.52 -28.86
C GLY A 140 -0.58 9.03 -27.59
N LYS A 141 -1.85 9.45 -27.70
CA LYS A 141 -2.66 9.95 -26.58
C LYS A 141 -3.46 8.82 -25.94
N VAL A 142 -3.10 8.38 -24.74
CA VAL A 142 -3.91 7.41 -23.97
C VAL A 142 -4.39 8.01 -22.65
N GLN A 143 -5.59 7.58 -22.25
CA GLN A 143 -6.40 8.06 -21.13
C GLN A 143 -6.18 7.15 -19.90
N LYS A 144 -5.52 7.59 -18.81
CA LYS A 144 -5.11 6.67 -17.72
C LYS A 144 -5.39 7.19 -16.30
N ARG A 145 -5.94 6.30 -15.44
CA ARG A 145 -6.38 6.50 -14.04
C ARG A 145 -5.48 5.70 -13.08
N GLN A 146 -5.62 5.84 -11.75
CA GLN A 146 -4.85 5.06 -10.75
C GLN A 146 -5.11 3.53 -10.80
N ILE A 147 -6.19 3.11 -11.45
CA ILE A 147 -6.36 1.74 -11.96
C ILE A 147 -6.32 1.82 -13.48
N TYR A 148 -5.59 0.92 -14.13
CA TYR A 148 -5.38 0.91 -15.58
C TYR A 148 -6.37 -0.04 -16.29
N PRO A 149 -7.42 0.46 -16.97
CA PRO A 149 -8.43 -0.39 -17.63
C PRO A 149 -7.93 -1.13 -18.86
N GLN A 150 -6.90 -0.61 -19.53
CA GLN A 150 -6.37 -1.14 -20.77
C GLN A 150 -5.61 -2.47 -20.62
N TYR A 151 -5.21 -2.82 -19.39
CA TYR A 151 -4.49 -4.07 -19.12
C TYR A 151 -5.43 -5.23 -18.75
N GLY A 152 -6.73 -5.04 -18.95
CA GLY A 152 -7.75 -6.07 -18.76
C GLY A 152 -8.17 -6.22 -17.31
N SER A 153 -9.45 -6.49 -17.11
CA SER A 153 -10.02 -6.84 -15.81
C SER A 153 -10.10 -8.36 -15.67
N TRP A 154 -9.88 -8.86 -14.46
CA TRP A 154 -10.25 -10.24 -14.14
C TRP A 154 -11.76 -10.48 -14.25
N ASN A 155 -12.16 -11.74 -14.40
CA ASN A 155 -13.55 -12.10 -14.17
C ASN A 155 -13.83 -11.94 -12.66
N LYS A 156 -14.56 -10.88 -12.29
CA LYS A 156 -14.86 -10.57 -10.89
C LYS A 156 -15.53 -11.72 -10.12
N HIS A 157 -16.23 -12.61 -10.80
CA HIS A 157 -16.93 -13.74 -10.18
C HIS A 157 -16.04 -14.94 -9.87
N GLU A 158 -14.88 -15.05 -10.51
CA GLU A 158 -13.94 -16.15 -10.27
C GLU A 158 -12.54 -15.76 -10.76
N ILE A 159 -11.67 -15.37 -9.81
CA ILE A 159 -10.25 -15.12 -10.01
C ILE A 159 -9.49 -16.33 -9.46
N PRO A 160 -9.02 -17.26 -10.31
CA PRO A 160 -8.41 -18.47 -9.83
C PRO A 160 -6.95 -18.20 -9.40
N TYR A 161 -6.54 -18.78 -8.28
CA TYR A 161 -5.17 -18.68 -7.78
C TYR A 161 -4.67 -20.02 -7.24
N PHE A 162 -3.35 -20.20 -7.18
CA PHE A 162 -2.75 -21.37 -6.55
C PHE A 162 -1.40 -21.04 -5.91
N PHE A 163 -0.99 -21.89 -4.97
CA PHE A 163 0.33 -21.82 -4.36
C PHE A 163 1.32 -22.70 -5.13
N ASP A 164 2.40 -22.11 -5.59
CA ASP A 164 3.50 -22.82 -6.22
C ASP A 164 4.23 -23.73 -5.23
N ARG A 165 4.92 -24.76 -5.73
CA ARG A 165 5.72 -25.68 -4.90
C ARG A 165 6.84 -24.98 -4.12
N SER A 166 7.34 -23.86 -4.64
CA SER A 166 8.30 -23.00 -3.96
C SER A 166 7.72 -22.31 -2.72
N PHE A 167 6.40 -22.12 -2.64
CA PHE A 167 5.78 -21.33 -1.58
C PHE A 167 5.53 -22.15 -0.31
N HIS A 168 6.11 -21.72 0.81
CA HIS A 168 6.10 -22.51 2.03
C HIS A 168 4.68 -22.57 2.66
N PRO A 169 4.12 -23.77 2.94
CA PRO A 169 2.74 -23.93 3.44
C PRO A 169 2.39 -23.16 4.71
N ALA A 170 3.37 -22.87 5.57
CA ALA A 170 3.18 -22.06 6.78
C ALA A 170 2.65 -20.64 6.51
N TYR A 171 2.79 -20.13 5.28
CA TYR A 171 2.35 -18.78 4.89
C TYR A 171 1.03 -18.76 4.10
N PHE A 172 0.43 -19.93 3.81
CA PHE A 172 -0.82 -19.98 3.05
C PHE A 172 -1.95 -19.21 3.75
N SER A 173 -2.01 -19.26 5.07
CA SER A 173 -3.09 -18.61 5.83
C SER A 173 -3.09 -17.08 5.71
N ILE A 174 -1.92 -16.43 5.65
CA ILE A 174 -1.86 -14.97 5.54
C ILE A 174 -2.20 -14.50 4.11
N VAL A 175 -1.83 -15.26 3.09
CA VAL A 175 -2.22 -14.97 1.70
C VAL A 175 -3.71 -15.19 1.48
N ARG A 176 -4.27 -16.31 1.99
CA ARG A 176 -5.72 -16.55 1.99
C ARG A 176 -6.49 -15.46 2.71
N TRP A 177 -5.98 -14.98 3.84
CA TRP A 177 -6.57 -13.84 4.56
C TRP A 177 -6.58 -12.58 3.70
N ALA A 178 -5.49 -12.30 2.96
CA ALA A 178 -5.43 -11.12 2.10
C ALA A 178 -6.44 -11.19 0.94
N PHE A 179 -6.60 -12.36 0.30
CA PHE A 179 -7.66 -12.58 -0.67
C PHE A 179 -9.04 -12.37 -0.04
N ALA A 180 -9.30 -12.99 1.12
CA ALA A 180 -10.56 -12.84 1.83
C ALA A 180 -10.87 -11.38 2.21
N GLU A 181 -9.84 -10.56 2.47
CA GLU A 181 -10.03 -9.13 2.75
C GLU A 181 -10.52 -8.37 1.51
N TYR A 182 -9.99 -8.67 0.32
CA TYR A 182 -10.54 -8.16 -0.93
C TYR A 182 -11.97 -8.68 -1.17
N GLU A 183 -12.26 -9.96 -0.93
CA GLU A 183 -13.63 -10.51 -1.10
C GLU A 183 -14.65 -9.86 -0.16
N ARG A 184 -14.22 -9.56 1.07
CA ARG A 184 -15.06 -8.91 2.09
C ARG A 184 -15.44 -7.49 1.70
N LEU A 185 -14.53 -6.79 1.02
CA LEU A 185 -14.64 -5.37 0.71
C LEU A 185 -15.12 -5.09 -0.73
N THR A 186 -15.11 -6.10 -1.59
CA THR A 186 -15.42 -5.95 -3.01
C THR A 186 -16.34 -7.06 -3.55
N CYS A 187 -16.70 -6.95 -4.82
CA CYS A 187 -17.38 -8.03 -5.53
C CYS A 187 -16.46 -9.12 -6.08
N LEU A 188 -15.14 -8.98 -5.92
CA LEU A 188 -14.18 -9.96 -6.41
C LEU A 188 -14.28 -11.26 -5.61
N ARG A 189 -14.13 -12.39 -6.30
CA ARG A 189 -14.11 -13.72 -5.68
C ARG A 189 -12.87 -14.48 -6.13
N PHE A 190 -12.12 -14.99 -5.17
CA PHE A 190 -10.88 -15.71 -5.41
C PHE A 190 -11.09 -17.19 -5.18
N LYS A 191 -10.71 -18.00 -6.17
CA LYS A 191 -10.86 -19.44 -6.11
C LYS A 191 -9.52 -20.10 -6.02
N GLU A 192 -9.23 -20.67 -4.85
CA GLU A 192 -8.03 -21.49 -4.70
C GLU A 192 -8.18 -22.77 -5.51
N ILE A 193 -7.23 -23.01 -6.40
CA ILE A 193 -7.15 -24.25 -7.18
C ILE A 193 -6.32 -25.24 -6.40
N SER A 194 -6.90 -26.40 -6.12
CA SER A 194 -6.23 -27.48 -5.41
C SER A 194 -5.19 -28.15 -6.30
N GLY A 195 -3.94 -28.20 -5.84
CA GLY A 195 -2.84 -28.80 -6.56
C GLY A 195 -2.15 -27.82 -7.52
N TYR A 196 -0.91 -28.17 -7.90
CA TYR A 196 -0.13 -27.41 -8.86
C TYR A 196 -0.59 -27.77 -10.29
N PRO A 197 -1.15 -26.84 -11.08
CA PRO A 197 -1.45 -27.10 -12.47
C PRO A 197 -0.12 -27.25 -13.22
N TYR A 198 0.29 -28.49 -13.50
CA TYR A 198 1.52 -28.78 -14.25
C TYR A 198 1.46 -28.21 -15.68
N VAL A 199 0.25 -27.99 -16.18
CA VAL A 199 -0.04 -27.35 -17.46
C VAL A 199 -1.20 -26.38 -17.23
N ILE A 200 -1.00 -25.11 -17.54
CA ILE A 200 -2.06 -24.11 -17.57
C ILE A 200 -2.80 -24.25 -18.91
N PRO A 201 -4.12 -24.56 -18.92
CA PRO A 201 -4.85 -24.70 -20.17
C PRO A 201 -4.80 -23.40 -20.99
N PRO A 202 -4.66 -23.49 -22.33
CA PRO A 202 -4.72 -22.31 -23.19
C PRO A 202 -6.00 -21.49 -22.93
N GLY A 203 -5.83 -20.18 -22.71
CA GLY A 203 -6.93 -19.25 -22.41
C GLY A 203 -7.38 -19.19 -20.96
N GLN A 204 -6.79 -19.98 -20.05
CA GLN A 204 -6.94 -19.80 -18.61
C GLN A 204 -5.76 -19.04 -18.03
N THR A 205 -6.05 -18.08 -17.15
CA THR A 205 -5.04 -17.29 -16.43
C THR A 205 -5.27 -17.47 -14.95
N TYR A 206 -4.19 -17.60 -14.19
CA TYR A 206 -4.22 -17.83 -12.75
C TYR A 206 -3.27 -16.87 -12.07
N LEU A 207 -3.60 -16.47 -10.83
CA LEU A 207 -2.64 -15.85 -9.94
C LEU A 207 -1.78 -16.95 -9.30
N GLN A 208 -0.51 -17.03 -9.68
CA GLN A 208 0.47 -17.95 -9.13
C GLN A 208 1.24 -17.28 -7.99
N ILE A 209 1.11 -17.81 -6.77
CA ILE A 209 1.82 -17.31 -5.59
C ILE A 209 3.14 -18.08 -5.44
N VAL A 210 4.27 -17.39 -5.54
CA VAL A 210 5.61 -17.99 -5.53
C VAL A 210 6.49 -17.43 -4.43
N SER A 211 7.50 -18.21 -4.01
CA SER A 211 8.60 -17.70 -3.16
C SER A 211 9.84 -17.48 -4.03
N SER A 212 9.81 -16.44 -4.86
CA SER A 212 10.95 -16.06 -5.71
C SER A 212 11.76 -14.92 -5.06
N PHE A 213 12.59 -14.23 -5.84
CA PHE A 213 13.26 -13.01 -5.41
C PHE A 213 12.25 -11.87 -5.23
N GLY A 214 12.53 -10.96 -4.32
CA GLY A 214 11.75 -9.74 -4.14
C GLY A 214 10.27 -9.94 -3.77
N CYS A 215 9.57 -8.81 -3.66
CA CYS A 215 8.13 -8.71 -3.58
C CYS A 215 7.66 -8.04 -4.87
N PHE A 216 6.95 -8.73 -5.74
CA PHE A 216 6.50 -8.11 -6.98
C PHE A 216 5.26 -8.80 -7.55
N SER A 217 4.49 -8.07 -8.34
CA SER A 217 3.57 -8.63 -9.31
C SER A 217 4.14 -8.46 -10.70
N ASN A 218 4.06 -9.48 -11.55
CA ASN A 218 4.50 -9.35 -12.93
C ASN A 218 3.46 -8.71 -13.87
N SER A 219 2.41 -8.14 -13.31
CA SER A 219 1.28 -7.67 -14.09
C SER A 219 0.55 -6.54 -13.36
N ILE A 220 0.00 -5.63 -14.14
CA ILE A 220 -1.01 -4.69 -13.67
C ILE A 220 -2.34 -5.15 -14.27
N GLY A 221 -3.20 -5.82 -13.48
CA GLY A 221 -4.46 -6.37 -14.00
C GLY A 221 -4.29 -7.71 -14.75
N ARG A 222 -5.32 -8.09 -15.53
CA ARG A 222 -5.37 -9.39 -16.23
C ARG A 222 -4.97 -9.29 -17.70
N ASP A 223 -3.75 -9.72 -17.99
CA ASP A 223 -3.35 -10.06 -19.36
C ASP A 223 -3.68 -11.52 -19.73
N ALA A 224 -4.58 -11.74 -20.71
CA ALA A 224 -5.00 -13.08 -21.13
C ALA A 224 -3.87 -13.95 -21.71
N ASN A 225 -2.76 -13.34 -22.14
CA ASN A 225 -1.63 -14.01 -22.79
C ASN A 225 -0.43 -14.23 -21.85
N GLN A 226 -0.56 -13.86 -20.57
CA GLN A 226 0.52 -13.91 -19.60
C GLN A 226 0.20 -14.86 -18.44
N HIS A 227 1.25 -15.47 -17.89
CA HIS A 227 1.20 -16.09 -16.57
C HIS A 227 1.33 -15.02 -15.49
N HIS A 228 0.34 -14.87 -14.61
CA HIS A 228 0.38 -13.86 -13.54
C HIS A 228 1.06 -14.42 -12.30
N ILE A 229 2.18 -13.83 -11.93
CA ILE A 229 3.01 -14.22 -10.80
C ILE A 229 2.95 -13.12 -9.75
N ILE A 230 2.69 -13.53 -8.51
CA ILE A 230 2.91 -12.71 -7.32
C ILE A 230 4.06 -13.35 -6.54
N SER A 231 5.22 -12.70 -6.58
CA SER A 231 6.39 -13.10 -5.81
C SER A 231 6.30 -12.56 -4.40
N LEU A 232 6.37 -13.46 -3.44
CA LEU A 232 6.44 -13.16 -2.02
C LEU A 232 7.69 -13.83 -1.44
N GLY A 233 8.85 -13.29 -1.81
CA GLY A 233 10.14 -13.76 -1.35
C GLY A 233 10.43 -13.49 0.14
N SER A 234 11.68 -13.69 0.52
CA SER A 234 12.15 -13.39 1.89
C SER A 234 11.92 -11.90 2.21
N GLY A 235 11.26 -11.61 3.34
CA GLY A 235 10.89 -10.25 3.74
C GLY A 235 9.50 -9.78 3.26
N CYS A 236 8.86 -10.49 2.32
CA CYS A 236 7.58 -10.09 1.74
C CYS A 236 6.35 -10.62 2.48
N ILE A 237 6.54 -11.56 3.42
CA ILE A 237 5.43 -12.21 4.14
C ILE A 237 4.92 -11.31 5.26
N ASN A 238 4.21 -10.27 4.86
CA ASN A 238 3.47 -9.40 5.76
C ASN A 238 2.19 -8.91 5.10
N GLN A 239 1.23 -8.52 5.93
CA GLN A 239 -0.09 -8.11 5.50
C GLN A 239 -0.05 -6.97 4.45
N ARG A 240 0.75 -5.92 4.67
CA ARG A 240 0.79 -4.76 3.78
C ARG A 240 1.29 -5.16 2.39
N THR A 241 2.41 -5.87 2.33
CA THR A 241 3.04 -6.30 1.09
C THR A 241 2.12 -7.24 0.30
N ILE A 242 1.52 -8.24 0.96
CA ILE A 242 0.64 -9.18 0.26
C ILE A 242 -0.58 -8.45 -0.34
N LEU A 243 -1.19 -7.52 0.40
CA LEU A 243 -2.30 -6.73 -0.12
C LEU A 243 -1.87 -5.83 -1.28
N HIS A 244 -0.66 -5.27 -1.23
CA HIS A 244 -0.07 -4.44 -2.27
C HIS A 244 0.14 -5.20 -3.58
N GLU A 245 0.81 -6.36 -3.52
CA GLU A 245 1.10 -7.16 -4.73
C GLU A 245 -0.18 -7.72 -5.36
N ILE A 246 -1.16 -8.12 -4.55
CA ILE A 246 -2.49 -8.48 -5.05
C ILE A 246 -3.13 -7.25 -5.72
N GLY A 247 -2.94 -6.05 -5.16
CA GLY A 247 -3.44 -4.80 -5.73
C GLY A 247 -2.92 -4.54 -7.15
N HIS A 248 -1.62 -4.73 -7.38
CA HIS A 248 -1.04 -4.68 -8.74
C HIS A 248 -1.71 -5.69 -9.67
N ALA A 249 -1.78 -6.96 -9.26
CA ALA A 249 -2.41 -8.00 -10.06
C ALA A 249 -3.89 -7.72 -10.39
N LEU A 250 -4.58 -6.90 -9.58
CA LEU A 250 -5.95 -6.47 -9.81
C LEU A 250 -6.09 -5.22 -10.69
N GLY A 251 -5.01 -4.48 -10.94
CA GLY A 251 -4.96 -3.34 -11.86
C GLY A 251 -4.42 -2.04 -11.26
N PHE A 252 -4.00 -2.02 -10.00
CA PHE A 252 -3.44 -0.81 -9.40
C PHE A 252 -2.02 -0.51 -9.89
N ILE A 253 -1.76 0.79 -9.99
CA ILE A 253 -0.42 1.38 -10.04
C ILE A 253 -0.17 2.16 -8.75
N HIS A 254 1.06 2.60 -8.52
CA HIS A 254 1.36 3.36 -7.32
C HIS A 254 0.73 4.76 -7.31
N THR A 255 0.28 5.17 -6.14
CA THR A 255 -0.40 6.46 -5.93
C THR A 255 0.53 7.64 -6.21
N HIS A 256 1.83 7.48 -5.96
CA HIS A 256 2.80 8.56 -6.11
C HIS A 256 3.18 8.84 -7.57
N ASN A 257 2.89 7.94 -8.53
CA ASN A 257 3.13 8.19 -9.95
C ASN A 257 1.96 8.94 -10.63
N ARG A 258 0.89 9.26 -9.88
CA ARG A 258 -0.26 10.00 -10.40
C ARG A 258 0.15 11.34 -11.04
N PRO A 259 -0.51 11.77 -12.13
CA PRO A 259 -0.18 13.03 -12.80
C PRO A 259 -0.44 14.28 -11.95
N ASP A 260 -1.30 14.19 -10.92
CA ASP A 260 -1.58 15.30 -10.00
C ASP A 260 -0.76 15.26 -8.71
N ARG A 261 0.20 14.32 -8.58
CA ARG A 261 0.96 14.09 -7.33
C ARG A 261 1.71 15.32 -6.84
N GLU A 262 2.17 16.20 -7.73
CA GLU A 262 2.90 17.43 -7.37
C GLU A 262 2.07 18.42 -6.54
N LYS A 263 0.73 18.34 -6.57
CA LYS A 263 -0.14 19.14 -5.68
C LYS A 263 -0.05 18.69 -4.23
N TYR A 264 0.37 17.45 -3.99
CA TYR A 264 0.30 16.76 -2.70
C TYR A 264 1.69 16.40 -2.15
N VAL A 265 2.64 16.08 -3.02
CA VAL A 265 3.99 15.67 -2.65
C VAL A 265 5.03 16.35 -3.52
N THR A 266 6.19 16.62 -2.92
CA THR A 266 7.43 16.99 -3.61
C THR A 266 8.35 15.78 -3.62
N VAL A 267 8.86 15.41 -4.81
CA VAL A 267 9.79 14.29 -4.98
C VAL A 267 11.22 14.81 -5.07
N TYR A 268 12.11 14.24 -4.25
CA TYR A 268 13.55 14.46 -4.28
C TYR A 268 14.25 13.21 -4.80
N SER A 269 14.09 12.89 -6.09
CA SER A 269 14.65 11.67 -6.69
C SER A 269 16.18 11.58 -6.52
N ASN A 270 16.88 12.71 -6.46
CA ASN A 270 18.32 12.76 -6.18
C ASN A 270 18.73 12.21 -4.80
N ASN A 271 17.79 12.10 -3.85
CA ASN A 271 18.03 11.50 -2.54
C ASN A 271 17.88 9.96 -2.55
N ALA A 272 17.40 9.40 -3.65
CA ALA A 272 17.39 7.96 -3.89
C ALA A 272 18.75 7.51 -4.44
N ASN A 273 19.04 6.21 -4.35
CA ASN A 273 20.18 5.65 -5.09
C ASN A 273 20.03 5.96 -6.59
N ILE A 274 21.16 6.26 -7.24
CA ILE A 274 21.20 6.74 -8.63
C ILE A 274 20.47 5.81 -9.61
N SER A 275 20.51 4.50 -9.37
CA SER A 275 19.87 3.49 -10.21
C SER A 275 18.34 3.45 -10.08
N TYR A 276 17.75 4.16 -9.11
CA TYR A 276 16.32 4.10 -8.76
C TYR A 276 15.60 5.45 -8.90
N GLN A 277 16.22 6.45 -9.53
CA GLN A 277 15.62 7.78 -9.66
C GLN A 277 14.41 7.80 -10.60
N ASP A 278 14.40 6.89 -11.58
CA ASP A 278 13.33 6.67 -12.55
C ASP A 278 12.06 6.06 -11.93
N GLN A 279 12.19 5.37 -10.78
CA GLN A 279 11.05 4.79 -10.05
C GLN A 279 10.06 5.84 -9.55
N PHE A 280 10.45 7.12 -9.59
CA PHE A 280 9.60 8.23 -9.22
C PHE A 280 8.98 8.92 -10.43
N ASP A 281 9.11 8.43 -11.66
CA ASP A 281 8.58 9.14 -12.82
C ASP A 281 7.05 9.24 -12.80
N MET A 282 6.52 10.41 -13.15
CA MET A 282 5.07 10.58 -13.27
C MET A 282 4.57 9.89 -14.52
N ILE A 283 3.35 9.36 -14.42
CA ILE A 283 2.60 8.93 -15.59
C ILE A 283 2.10 10.18 -16.32
N LYS A 284 2.58 10.38 -17.54
CA LYS A 284 2.44 11.63 -18.31
C LYS A 284 1.11 11.78 -19.07
N ASP A 285 0.28 10.73 -19.11
CA ASP A 285 -0.86 10.67 -20.03
C ASP A 285 -2.20 10.91 -19.32
N TYR A 286 -2.76 12.08 -19.57
CA TYR A 286 -3.91 12.64 -18.87
C TYR A 286 -5.19 12.45 -19.69
N SER A 287 -6.11 11.67 -19.14
CA SER A 287 -7.51 11.93 -19.35
C SER A 287 -8.24 12.03 -18.04
N TYR A 288 -9.10 13.03 -17.98
CA TYR A 288 -10.09 13.21 -16.96
C TYR A 288 -10.77 11.88 -16.59
N ASP A 289 -10.39 11.31 -15.45
CA ASP A 289 -11.21 11.38 -14.25
C ASP A 289 -10.37 11.00 -13.01
N ASN A 290 -9.74 11.98 -12.36
CA ASN A 290 -9.30 11.84 -10.97
C ASN A 290 -10.54 11.89 -10.07
N MET A 291 -11.46 10.92 -10.22
CA MET A 291 -12.70 10.83 -9.42
C MET A 291 -12.39 10.81 -7.91
N TYR A 292 -11.15 10.44 -7.55
CA TYR A 292 -10.72 10.25 -6.18
C TYR A 292 -9.60 11.25 -5.80
N PRO A 293 -9.73 11.89 -4.63
CA PRO A 293 -8.66 12.66 -4.02
C PRO A 293 -7.39 11.83 -3.83
N TYR A 294 -6.26 12.52 -3.67
CA TYR A 294 -4.99 11.87 -3.37
C TYR A 294 -5.00 11.26 -1.97
N ASP A 295 -4.61 9.99 -1.88
CA ASP A 295 -4.58 9.25 -0.61
C ASP A 295 -3.14 8.92 -0.19
N TYR A 296 -2.60 9.71 0.73
CA TYR A 296 -1.28 9.48 1.33
C TYR A 296 -1.17 8.09 1.98
N MET A 297 -2.28 7.54 2.45
CA MET A 297 -2.34 6.28 3.20
C MET A 297 -2.82 5.10 2.35
N SER A 298 -2.90 5.28 1.02
CA SER A 298 -3.17 4.18 0.09
C SER A 298 -2.13 3.07 0.26
N ILE A 299 -2.58 1.81 0.15
CA ILE A 299 -1.67 0.66 0.16
C ILE A 299 -0.62 0.76 -0.96
N MET A 300 -0.97 1.45 -2.06
CA MET A 300 -0.15 1.64 -3.25
C MET A 300 0.78 2.87 -3.17
N HIS A 301 0.78 3.61 -2.06
CA HIS A 301 1.69 4.74 -1.89
C HIS A 301 3.04 4.28 -1.31
N TYR A 302 4.14 4.79 -1.86
CA TYR A 302 5.46 4.64 -1.24
C TYR A 302 5.58 5.39 0.08
N HIS A 303 6.53 4.98 0.91
CA HIS A 303 6.87 5.73 2.12
C HIS A 303 7.89 6.84 1.80
N ASP A 304 8.14 7.71 2.77
CA ASP A 304 8.91 8.94 2.63
C ASP A 304 10.40 8.76 2.28
N THR A 305 10.99 7.61 2.60
CA THR A 305 12.41 7.30 2.36
C THR A 305 12.62 6.22 1.31
N ALA A 306 11.58 5.88 0.52
CA ALA A 306 11.65 4.86 -0.51
C ALA A 306 12.91 5.03 -1.38
N PHE A 307 13.65 3.95 -1.59
CA PHE A 307 14.89 3.90 -2.39
C PHE A 307 16.05 4.78 -1.91
N SER A 308 15.95 5.40 -0.73
CA SER A 308 17.05 6.14 -0.13
C SER A 308 18.14 5.20 0.40
N PRO A 309 19.44 5.55 0.27
CA PRO A 309 20.51 4.79 0.90
C PRO A 309 20.32 4.66 2.42
N ASP A 310 20.15 3.43 2.90
CA ASP A 310 19.88 3.10 4.31
C ASP A 310 18.71 3.88 4.94
N ASP A 311 17.68 4.24 4.14
CA ASP A 311 16.54 5.05 4.58
C ASP A 311 16.93 6.42 5.22
N LYS A 312 18.11 6.96 4.85
CA LYS A 312 18.67 8.17 5.49
C LYS A 312 18.04 9.47 5.03
N PHE A 313 17.55 9.53 3.79
CA PHE A 313 17.09 10.77 3.17
C PHE A 313 15.63 10.66 2.73
N ILE A 314 14.90 11.77 2.82
CA ILE A 314 13.53 11.85 2.32
C ILE A 314 13.57 11.92 0.80
N THR A 315 12.92 10.97 0.13
CA THR A 315 12.73 10.95 -1.33
C THR A 315 11.34 11.45 -1.72
N ILE A 316 10.34 11.32 -0.84
CA ILE A 316 9.00 11.88 -1.04
C ILE A 316 8.60 12.71 0.19
N GLN A 317 8.43 14.01 0.00
CA GLN A 317 7.95 14.93 1.03
C GLN A 317 6.48 15.28 0.78
N ALA A 318 5.62 15.13 1.78
CA ALA A 318 4.27 15.64 1.75
C ALA A 318 4.30 17.18 1.79
N ASN A 319 3.55 17.83 0.91
CA ASN A 319 3.38 19.28 0.92
C ASN A 319 2.66 19.74 2.19
N ASN A 320 1.79 18.88 2.75
CA ASN A 320 1.27 19.02 4.09
C ASN A 320 1.96 18.01 5.04
N LEU A 321 2.86 18.51 5.88
CA LEU A 321 3.77 17.70 6.70
C LEU A 321 3.06 16.81 7.73
N ILE A 322 1.78 17.06 8.05
CA ILE A 322 0.99 16.18 8.93
C ILE A 322 0.83 14.77 8.35
N TYR A 323 0.97 14.61 7.02
CA TYR A 323 0.89 13.33 6.34
C TYR A 323 2.26 12.65 6.17
N GLN A 324 3.37 13.34 6.47
CA GLN A 324 4.72 12.90 6.13
C GLN A 324 5.06 11.50 6.68
N LYS A 325 4.83 11.24 7.97
CA LYS A 325 5.21 9.97 8.61
C LYS A 325 4.12 8.90 8.62
N ILE A 326 2.95 9.18 8.03
CA ILE A 326 1.88 8.17 7.81
C ILE A 326 1.79 7.72 6.36
N MET A 327 2.38 8.46 5.43
CA MET A 327 2.37 8.18 4.00
C MET A 327 2.95 6.79 3.71
N GLY A 328 2.22 5.99 2.92
CA GLY A 328 2.64 4.67 2.48
C GLY A 328 2.85 3.63 3.57
N ARG A 329 2.43 3.91 4.82
CA ARG A 329 2.73 3.06 6.00
C ARG A 329 1.50 2.37 6.60
N ASP A 330 0.28 2.59 6.07
CA ASP A 330 -0.91 1.88 6.56
C ASP A 330 -0.86 0.40 6.14
N PRO A 331 -1.06 -0.56 7.07
CA PRO A 331 -1.07 -1.98 6.73
C PRO A 331 -2.37 -2.46 6.07
N ASN A 332 -3.40 -1.62 5.99
CA ASN A 332 -4.71 -2.00 5.45
C ASN A 332 -5.04 -1.22 4.17
N LEU A 333 -5.87 -1.84 3.33
CA LEU A 333 -6.51 -1.16 2.20
C LEU A 333 -7.24 0.08 2.69
N SER A 334 -7.03 1.21 2.02
CA SER A 334 -7.75 2.44 2.32
C SER A 334 -9.18 2.38 1.79
N PHE A 335 -10.03 3.27 2.29
CA PHE A 335 -11.40 3.40 1.76
C PHE A 335 -11.39 3.69 0.25
N LEU A 336 -10.42 4.49 -0.20
CA LEU A 336 -10.26 4.88 -1.59
C LEU A 336 -9.69 3.77 -2.46
N ASP A 337 -8.75 2.96 -1.94
CA ASP A 337 -8.28 1.75 -2.62
C ASP A 337 -9.48 0.87 -2.98
N ILE A 338 -10.33 0.55 -2.00
CA ILE A 338 -11.51 -0.28 -2.23
C ILE A 338 -12.54 0.41 -3.14
N SER A 339 -12.76 1.72 -2.98
CA SER A 339 -13.73 2.47 -3.80
C SER A 339 -13.35 2.43 -5.27
N MET A 340 -12.08 2.70 -5.58
CA MET A 340 -11.54 2.64 -6.94
C MET A 340 -11.73 1.24 -7.53
N LEU A 341 -11.42 0.20 -6.77
CA LEU A 341 -11.54 -1.17 -7.24
C LEU A 341 -12.99 -1.57 -7.50
N ASN A 342 -13.91 -1.20 -6.60
CA ASN A 342 -15.34 -1.46 -6.77
C ASN A 342 -15.93 -0.70 -7.96
N ASN A 343 -15.49 0.53 -8.20
CA ASN A 343 -15.88 1.28 -9.39
C ASN A 343 -15.34 0.61 -10.67
N TYR A 344 -14.06 0.21 -10.66
CA TYR A 344 -13.41 -0.43 -11.79
C TYR A 344 -14.06 -1.76 -12.19
N TYR A 345 -14.34 -2.63 -11.22
CA TYR A 345 -15.01 -3.92 -11.45
C TYR A 345 -16.54 -3.83 -11.47
N GLN A 346 -17.10 -2.61 -11.44
CA GLN A 346 -18.54 -2.36 -11.50
C GLN A 346 -19.30 -3.19 -10.46
N CYS A 347 -18.86 -3.14 -9.22
CA CYS A 347 -19.36 -4.01 -8.16
C CYS A 347 -20.79 -3.69 -7.72
N ASP A 348 -21.42 -2.63 -8.24
CA ASP A 348 -22.81 -2.25 -7.99
C ASP A 348 -23.75 -2.53 -9.17
N ASP A 349 -23.28 -3.20 -10.23
CA ASP A 349 -24.06 -3.50 -11.43
C ASP A 349 -25.28 -4.40 -11.19
N GLN A 350 -25.22 -5.26 -10.17
CA GLN A 350 -26.34 -6.10 -9.73
C GLN A 350 -27.40 -5.33 -8.94
N CYS A 351 -27.12 -4.08 -8.53
CA CYS A 351 -28.01 -3.31 -7.70
C CYS A 351 -29.07 -2.58 -8.52
N THR A 352 -30.27 -3.15 -8.56
CA THR A 352 -31.42 -2.65 -9.33
C THR A 352 -32.02 -1.34 -8.79
N THR A 353 -31.88 -1.07 -7.49
CA THR A 353 -32.38 0.14 -6.84
C THR A 353 -31.28 1.18 -6.64
N GLN A 354 -31.53 2.41 -7.05
CA GLN A 354 -30.60 3.51 -6.84
C GLN A 354 -30.63 3.97 -5.37
N LEU A 355 -29.52 3.79 -4.66
CA LEU A 355 -29.31 4.29 -3.29
C LEU A 355 -28.28 5.42 -3.33
N ALA A 356 -28.67 6.61 -2.88
CA ALA A 356 -27.79 7.78 -2.87
C ALA A 356 -26.89 7.78 -1.63
N CYS A 357 -25.69 7.21 -1.75
CA CYS A 357 -24.70 7.23 -0.69
C CYS A 357 -24.16 8.65 -0.44
N GLN A 358 -24.01 9.03 0.83
CA GLN A 358 -23.47 10.32 1.25
C GLN A 358 -21.99 10.22 1.59
N TYR A 359 -21.32 11.38 1.66
CA TYR A 359 -19.93 11.54 2.10
C TYR A 359 -18.93 10.62 1.39
N GLY A 360 -19.17 10.30 0.11
CA GLY A 360 -18.29 9.42 -0.68
C GLY A 360 -18.49 7.93 -0.43
N GLY A 361 -19.52 7.54 0.34
CA GLY A 361 -19.96 6.15 0.44
C GLY A 361 -20.32 5.56 -0.93
N TYR A 362 -20.26 4.23 -1.05
CA TYR A 362 -20.62 3.53 -2.29
C TYR A 362 -21.25 2.16 -1.99
N ARG A 363 -21.92 1.58 -2.99
CA ARG A 363 -22.52 0.24 -2.89
C ARG A 363 -21.50 -0.84 -3.23
N THR A 364 -21.70 -2.04 -2.67
CA THR A 364 -20.92 -3.23 -3.03
C THR A 364 -21.87 -4.38 -3.35
N SER A 365 -21.43 -5.35 -4.15
CA SER A 365 -22.28 -6.45 -4.64
C SER A 365 -23.02 -7.26 -3.57
N GLY A 366 -22.53 -7.24 -2.32
CA GLY A 366 -23.15 -7.94 -1.20
C GLY A 366 -24.20 -7.13 -0.45
N SER A 367 -24.37 -5.84 -0.75
CA SER A 367 -25.34 -4.96 -0.08
C SER A 367 -25.79 -3.83 -1.02
N CYS A 368 -26.92 -4.06 -1.69
CA CYS A 368 -27.55 -3.06 -2.56
C CYS A 368 -28.48 -2.10 -1.80
N ASP A 369 -28.80 -2.44 -0.56
CA ASP A 369 -29.68 -1.73 0.36
C ASP A 369 -28.92 -0.85 1.37
N ARG A 370 -27.59 -0.95 1.43
CA ARG A 370 -26.74 -0.14 2.31
C ARG A 370 -25.41 0.23 1.64
N CYS A 371 -24.93 1.42 1.96
CA CYS A 371 -23.65 1.93 1.53
C CYS A 371 -22.52 1.44 2.44
N PHE A 372 -21.38 1.13 1.83
CA PHE A 372 -20.11 1.02 2.53
C PHE A 372 -19.60 2.43 2.86
N CYS A 373 -19.46 2.73 4.15
CA CYS A 373 -19.20 4.07 4.63
C CYS A 373 -17.72 4.31 4.97
N PRO A 374 -17.19 5.51 4.69
CA PRO A 374 -15.88 5.88 5.18
C PRO A 374 -15.83 5.94 6.71
N SER A 375 -14.64 5.77 7.29
CA SER A 375 -14.41 5.88 8.74
C SER A 375 -15.04 7.15 9.32
N GLY A 376 -15.85 7.01 10.37
CA GLY A 376 -16.59 8.10 11.01
C GLY A 376 -18.01 8.32 10.49
N PHE A 377 -18.45 7.62 9.44
CA PHE A 377 -19.82 7.68 8.90
C PHE A 377 -20.53 6.34 9.05
N GLY A 378 -21.85 6.37 9.21
CA GLY A 378 -22.72 5.21 9.46
C GLY A 378 -24.13 5.41 8.91
N GLY A 379 -25.04 4.49 9.24
CA GLY A 379 -26.38 4.44 8.64
C GLY A 379 -26.44 3.65 7.32
N PRO A 380 -27.64 3.50 6.73
CA PRO A 380 -27.84 2.88 5.42
C PRO A 380 -27.19 3.66 4.27
N THR A 381 -27.11 4.99 4.36
CA THR A 381 -26.57 5.85 3.29
C THR A 381 -25.35 6.66 3.70
N CYS A 382 -24.70 6.31 4.81
CA CYS A 382 -23.57 7.07 5.38
C CYS A 382 -23.94 8.46 5.89
N GLU A 383 -25.23 8.71 6.15
CA GLU A 383 -25.80 10.01 6.51
C GLU A 383 -25.66 10.37 7.99
N ILE A 384 -25.37 9.39 8.85
CA ILE A 384 -25.23 9.61 10.29
C ILE A 384 -23.79 9.38 10.76
N ARG A 385 -23.52 9.85 11.97
CA ARG A 385 -22.26 9.63 12.68
C ARG A 385 -22.06 8.15 12.99
N ALA A 386 -20.85 7.62 12.73
CA ALA A 386 -20.53 6.25 13.14
C ALA A 386 -20.73 6.07 14.66
N GLY A 387 -21.36 4.97 15.07
CA GLY A 387 -21.65 4.65 16.47
C GLY A 387 -23.06 5.06 16.95
N SER A 388 -23.75 5.95 16.22
CA SER A 388 -25.11 6.41 16.59
C SER A 388 -26.20 5.33 16.50
N ASP A 389 -25.92 4.22 15.80
CA ASP A 389 -26.79 3.05 15.70
C ASP A 389 -26.42 1.93 16.68
N ARG A 390 -25.46 2.15 17.60
CA ARG A 390 -24.95 1.16 18.56
C ARG A 390 -25.19 1.57 20.01
N GLN A 391 -25.17 0.57 20.89
CA GLN A 391 -25.45 0.72 22.32
C GLN A 391 -24.39 1.55 23.09
N ASP A 392 -23.22 1.74 22.48
CA ASP A 392 -22.13 2.61 22.96
C ASP A 392 -21.96 3.84 22.05
N ASP A 393 -23.03 4.64 21.88
CA ASP A 393 -23.01 5.87 21.08
C ASP A 393 -22.15 6.95 21.75
N CYS A 394 -20.85 6.95 21.47
CA CYS A 394 -19.92 7.90 22.06
C CYS A 394 -19.40 8.92 21.03
N GLY A 395 -19.37 10.18 21.46
CA GLY A 395 -19.06 11.35 20.64
C GLY A 395 -20.31 12.15 20.27
N ASP A 396 -20.17 13.20 19.45
CA ASP A 396 -21.25 14.19 19.24
C ASP A 396 -21.11 14.97 17.91
N THR A 397 -22.20 15.63 17.47
CA THR A 397 -22.20 16.63 16.41
C THR A 397 -22.19 18.04 17.00
N LEU A 398 -21.05 18.71 16.90
CA LEU A 398 -20.72 19.96 17.56
C LEU A 398 -20.73 21.13 16.58
N LYS A 399 -21.44 22.21 16.93
CA LYS A 399 -21.32 23.50 16.24
C LYS A 399 -20.08 24.25 16.72
N ALA A 400 -19.22 24.64 15.78
CA ALA A 400 -18.08 25.50 16.04
C ALA A 400 -18.54 26.96 16.20
N THR A 401 -17.81 27.73 17.00
CA THR A 401 -17.98 29.18 17.18
C THR A 401 -16.62 29.84 17.12
N SER A 402 -16.54 31.17 17.03
CA SER A 402 -15.26 31.88 17.04
C SER A 402 -14.45 31.67 18.34
N LYS A 403 -15.10 31.26 19.43
CA LYS A 403 -14.47 30.90 20.69
C LYS A 403 -14.01 29.44 20.68
N TRP A 404 -12.82 29.22 21.22
CA TRP A 404 -12.29 27.87 21.48
C TRP A 404 -13.21 27.08 22.41
N ARG A 405 -13.55 25.87 21.99
CA ARG A 405 -14.26 24.87 22.78
C ARG A 405 -13.39 23.60 22.84
N THR A 406 -13.62 22.75 23.84
CA THR A 406 -12.78 21.57 24.09
C THR A 406 -13.60 20.29 24.02
N ILE A 407 -13.07 19.30 23.31
CA ILE A 407 -13.48 17.89 23.35
C ILE A 407 -12.49 17.14 24.24
N SER A 408 -12.97 16.23 25.07
CA SER A 408 -12.14 15.36 25.89
C SER A 408 -12.72 13.95 25.90
N SER A 409 -11.88 12.94 25.70
CA SER A 409 -12.25 11.53 25.88
C SER A 409 -11.05 10.77 26.40
N GLY A 410 -11.30 9.84 27.33
CA GLY A 410 -10.26 9.08 28.01
C GLY A 410 -10.55 7.61 28.25
N GLY A 411 -11.70 7.09 27.83
CA GLY A 411 -12.04 5.68 27.99
C GLY A 411 -11.55 4.82 26.82
N ALA A 412 -11.96 3.55 26.82
CA ALA A 412 -11.57 2.55 25.82
C ALA A 412 -12.56 2.46 24.64
N GLU A 413 -13.64 3.23 24.67
CA GLU A 413 -14.64 3.30 23.61
C GLU A 413 -14.11 3.94 22.31
N ASN A 414 -14.67 3.51 21.18
CA ASN A 414 -14.42 4.11 19.87
C ASN A 414 -15.45 5.21 19.60
N CYS A 415 -15.00 6.46 19.51
CA CYS A 415 -15.89 7.61 19.39
C CYS A 415 -15.65 8.39 18.12
N THR A 416 -16.72 9.00 17.61
CA THR A 416 -16.65 9.91 16.48
C THR A 416 -17.24 11.26 16.87
N TRP A 417 -16.61 12.36 16.51
CA TRP A 417 -17.18 13.71 16.60
C TRP A 417 -17.24 14.37 15.24
N TYR A 418 -18.34 15.05 14.94
CA TYR A 418 -18.45 15.97 13.82
C TYR A 418 -18.35 17.37 14.36
N ILE A 419 -17.46 18.19 13.80
CA ILE A 419 -17.35 19.60 14.12
C ILE A 419 -17.77 20.37 12.89
N VAL A 420 -18.84 21.17 12.99
CA VAL A 420 -19.45 21.88 11.87
C VAL A 420 -19.34 23.38 12.10
N ALA A 421 -18.64 24.07 11.21
CA ALA A 421 -18.57 25.53 11.15
C ALA A 421 -19.77 26.11 10.41
N SER A 422 -19.99 27.41 10.58
CA SER A 422 -20.97 28.18 9.81
C SER A 422 -20.68 28.14 8.31
N GLU A 423 -21.64 28.55 7.48
CA GLU A 423 -21.44 28.62 6.03
C GLU A 423 -20.24 29.51 5.67
N ASN A 424 -19.46 29.07 4.68
CA ASN A 424 -18.23 29.73 4.21
C ASN A 424 -17.13 29.90 5.27
N LYS A 425 -17.17 29.09 6.35
CA LYS A 425 -16.12 29.04 7.36
C LYS A 425 -15.46 27.67 7.42
N GLN A 426 -14.27 27.64 8.01
CA GLN A 426 -13.47 26.44 8.24
C GLN A 426 -13.39 26.14 9.74
N VAL A 427 -13.09 24.88 10.06
CA VAL A 427 -12.84 24.42 11.43
C VAL A 427 -11.35 24.44 11.68
N GLU A 428 -10.93 25.16 12.71
CA GLU A 428 -9.57 25.09 13.24
C GLU A 428 -9.56 24.20 14.48
N VAL A 429 -8.61 23.27 14.55
CA VAL A 429 -8.43 22.34 15.67
C VAL A 429 -6.99 22.35 16.18
N LYS A 430 -6.80 22.03 17.47
CA LYS A 430 -5.47 21.76 18.03
C LYS A 430 -5.54 20.77 19.19
N PHE A 431 -4.55 19.92 19.33
CA PHE A 431 -4.43 19.06 20.50
C PHE A 431 -3.88 19.86 21.69
N THR A 432 -4.51 19.74 22.84
CA THR A 432 -4.00 20.31 24.12
C THR A 432 -3.53 19.22 25.07
N LYS A 433 -3.92 17.97 24.82
CA LYS A 433 -3.47 16.82 25.59
C LYS A 433 -3.59 15.56 24.75
N LEU A 434 -2.57 14.73 24.77
CA LEU A 434 -2.61 13.39 24.22
C LEU A 434 -1.74 12.49 25.10
N LYS A 435 -2.39 11.60 25.84
CA LYS A 435 -1.75 10.68 26.80
C LYS A 435 -2.36 9.30 26.66
N GLY A 436 -1.53 8.29 26.71
CA GLY A 436 -1.96 6.91 26.60
C GLY A 436 -0.75 5.99 26.53
N PHE A 437 -1.02 4.70 26.43
CA PHE A 437 0.03 3.72 26.27
C PHE A 437 0.67 3.85 24.88
N HIS A 438 2.00 3.86 24.81
CA HIS A 438 2.78 3.89 23.58
C HIS A 438 3.95 2.92 23.68
N TYR A 439 4.05 1.99 22.73
CA TYR A 439 5.25 1.17 22.56
C TYR A 439 6.34 2.00 21.86
N SER A 440 7.59 1.91 22.33
CA SER A 440 8.73 2.55 21.67
C SER A 440 8.82 2.12 20.20
N GLY A 441 8.88 3.10 19.29
CA GLY A 441 9.01 2.88 17.84
C GLY A 441 7.78 3.36 17.04
N TYR A 442 7.75 4.65 16.71
CA TYR A 442 6.98 5.33 15.64
C TYR A 442 5.53 4.87 15.30
N LYS A 443 4.80 4.14 16.15
CA LYS A 443 3.55 3.49 15.74
C LYS A 443 2.35 3.85 16.58
N CYS A 444 1.38 4.48 15.91
CA CYS A 444 0.02 4.66 16.40
C CYS A 444 -0.81 3.36 16.30
N SER A 445 -0.35 2.27 16.92
CA SER A 445 -0.99 0.94 16.84
C SER A 445 -1.95 0.65 17.99
N MET A 446 -1.73 1.24 19.16
CA MET A 446 -2.51 0.93 20.39
C MET A 446 -3.66 1.89 20.64
N GLY A 447 -3.56 3.12 20.16
CA GLY A 447 -4.57 4.15 20.32
C GLY A 447 -4.27 5.32 19.41
N VAL A 448 -5.28 5.78 18.69
CA VAL A 448 -5.14 6.90 17.77
C VAL A 448 -6.36 7.80 17.80
N VAL A 449 -6.10 9.08 17.55
CA VAL A 449 -7.11 10.04 17.11
C VAL A 449 -6.83 10.35 15.65
N GLU A 450 -7.70 9.88 14.76
CA GLU A 450 -7.72 10.29 13.36
C GLU A 450 -8.49 11.60 13.25
N VAL A 451 -7.90 12.59 12.59
CA VAL A 451 -8.49 13.91 12.38
C VAL A 451 -8.60 14.15 10.87
N LYS A 452 -9.84 14.14 10.37
CA LYS A 452 -10.16 14.36 8.97
C LYS A 452 -10.47 15.83 8.74
N LEU A 453 -9.55 16.50 8.05
CA LEU A 453 -9.61 17.93 7.73
C LEU A 453 -9.81 18.22 6.23
N ASP A 454 -9.51 17.25 5.37
CA ASP A 454 -9.75 17.34 3.93
C ASP A 454 -11.11 16.68 3.59
N HIS A 455 -11.19 15.97 2.47
CA HIS A 455 -12.38 15.23 2.09
C HIS A 455 -12.79 14.20 3.16
N PRO A 456 -14.09 14.13 3.53
CA PRO A 456 -14.60 13.23 4.57
C PRO A 456 -14.27 11.73 4.39
N PHE A 457 -14.05 11.30 3.15
CA PHE A 457 -13.76 9.92 2.79
C PHE A 457 -12.27 9.61 2.58
N VAL A 458 -11.40 10.62 2.63
CA VAL A 458 -9.94 10.42 2.71
C VAL A 458 -9.58 10.14 4.18
N LYS A 459 -8.56 9.30 4.40
CA LYS A 459 -8.04 9.07 5.76
C LYS A 459 -7.46 10.37 6.31
N GLY A 460 -7.80 10.65 7.57
CA GLY A 460 -7.28 11.82 8.29
C GLY A 460 -5.85 11.59 8.76
N PHE A 461 -5.18 12.65 9.20
CA PHE A 461 -3.91 12.46 9.89
C PHE A 461 -4.14 11.78 11.24
N LYS A 462 -3.14 11.03 11.70
CA LYS A 462 -3.23 10.20 12.89
C LYS A 462 -2.38 10.82 14.01
N ALA A 463 -2.99 11.03 15.17
CA ALA A 463 -2.33 11.48 16.39
C ALA A 463 -2.32 10.36 17.44
N CYS A 464 -1.15 10.03 17.98
CA CYS A 464 -1.01 9.10 19.10
C CYS A 464 0.07 9.57 20.09
N PRO A 465 0.06 9.08 21.35
CA PRO A 465 1.08 9.45 22.33
C PRO A 465 2.48 9.08 21.82
N GLY A 466 3.48 9.94 22.05
CA GLY A 466 4.87 9.71 21.60
C GLY A 466 5.16 10.08 20.14
N TYR A 467 4.15 10.41 19.34
CA TYR A 467 4.32 10.83 17.96
C TYR A 467 4.56 12.34 17.87
N ARG A 468 5.84 12.75 17.80
CA ARG A 468 6.28 14.16 17.89
C ARG A 468 5.78 15.06 16.75
N GLN A 469 5.26 14.53 15.63
CA GLN A 469 4.77 15.36 14.51
C GLN A 469 3.42 16.05 14.77
N VAL A 470 2.68 15.60 15.78
CA VAL A 470 1.49 16.32 16.26
C VAL A 470 1.96 17.21 17.40
N GLU A 471 2.73 18.25 17.06
CA GLU A 471 2.98 19.35 17.98
C GLU A 471 1.66 20.08 18.26
N MET A 472 1.60 20.94 19.28
CA MET A 472 0.38 21.69 19.64
C MET A 472 0.03 22.80 18.64
N ASP A 473 0.29 22.56 17.36
CA ASP A 473 -0.05 23.41 16.23
C ASP A 473 -1.55 23.41 15.98
N THR A 474 -2.01 24.46 15.30
CA THR A 474 -3.37 24.52 14.80
C THR A 474 -3.44 23.93 13.40
N TYR A 475 -4.52 23.18 13.16
CA TYR A 475 -4.81 22.56 11.89
C TYR A 475 -6.18 23.04 11.40
N VAL A 476 -6.27 23.37 10.13
CA VAL A 476 -7.46 23.96 9.52
C VAL A 476 -8.07 22.98 8.53
N SER A 477 -9.39 22.81 8.59
CA SER A 477 -10.13 22.02 7.63
C SER A 477 -10.30 22.74 6.30
N LYS A 478 -10.19 22.01 5.19
CA LYS A 478 -10.47 22.53 3.84
C LYS A 478 -11.95 22.86 3.63
N TYR A 479 -12.82 22.13 4.33
CA TYR A 479 -14.28 22.26 4.28
C TYR A 479 -14.84 22.71 5.62
N ARG A 480 -16.12 23.07 5.68
CA ARG A 480 -16.82 23.48 6.91
C ARG A 480 -16.97 22.39 7.97
N THR A 481 -16.48 21.18 7.72
CA THR A 481 -16.66 20.03 8.60
C THR A 481 -15.32 19.34 8.85
N ALA A 482 -15.03 19.09 10.12
CA ALA A 482 -13.96 18.21 10.55
C ALA A 482 -14.55 16.97 11.24
N VAL A 483 -13.96 15.81 10.99
CA VAL A 483 -14.37 14.54 11.64
C VAL A 483 -13.23 14.04 12.50
N ILE A 484 -13.51 13.79 13.78
CA ILE A 484 -12.56 13.27 14.76
C ILE A 484 -12.95 11.84 15.09
N ASN A 485 -12.12 10.87 14.77
CA ASN A 485 -12.33 9.47 15.13
C ASN A 485 -11.29 9.05 16.17
N LYS A 486 -11.74 8.62 17.34
CA LYS A 486 -10.90 7.97 18.35
C LYS A 486 -11.14 6.48 18.30
N TRP A 487 -10.05 5.71 18.26
CA TRP A 487 -10.11 4.28 18.55
C TRP A 487 -8.87 3.83 19.32
N ASN A 488 -8.99 2.71 20.02
CA ASN A 488 -7.92 2.11 20.80
C ASN A 488 -8.06 0.59 20.87
N VAL A 489 -6.95 -0.09 21.18
CA VAL A 489 -6.87 -1.55 21.26
C VAL A 489 -6.43 -1.93 22.67
N GLY A 490 -7.41 -2.18 23.54
CA GLY A 490 -7.19 -2.72 24.88
C GLY A 490 -6.58 -1.75 25.91
N TYR A 491 -6.20 -0.53 25.53
CA TYR A 491 -5.64 0.48 26.43
C TYR A 491 -6.34 1.84 26.26
N PRO A 492 -6.73 2.50 27.36
CA PRO A 492 -7.33 3.82 27.29
C PRO A 492 -6.42 4.86 26.61
N LEU A 493 -7.03 5.69 25.76
CA LEU A 493 -6.39 6.85 25.15
C LEU A 493 -7.08 8.12 25.63
N LEU A 494 -6.34 8.94 26.40
CA LEU A 494 -6.78 10.26 26.83
C LEU A 494 -6.35 11.30 25.81
N PHE A 495 -7.32 11.96 25.17
CA PHE A 495 -7.05 13.13 24.36
C PHE A 495 -7.92 14.33 24.79
N GLN A 496 -7.36 15.52 24.59
CA GLN A 496 -8.09 16.78 24.59
C GLN A 496 -7.76 17.53 23.31
N LEU A 497 -8.81 17.94 22.62
CA LEU A 497 -8.73 18.68 21.37
C LEU A 497 -9.59 19.94 21.50
N GLN A 498 -9.00 21.08 21.20
CA GLN A 498 -9.72 22.33 21.08
C GLN A 498 -10.14 22.56 19.64
N TYR A 499 -11.29 23.20 19.46
CA TYR A 499 -11.82 23.56 18.14
C TYR A 499 -12.52 24.93 18.16
N ARG A 500 -12.52 25.60 17.01
CA ARG A 500 -13.29 26.83 16.72
C ARG A 500 -13.58 26.94 15.22
N GLU A 501 -14.42 27.89 14.83
CA GLU A 501 -14.53 28.29 13.42
C GLU A 501 -13.66 29.52 13.13
N ILE A 502 -13.13 29.56 11.91
CA ILE A 502 -12.38 30.69 11.35
C ILE A 502 -12.92 31.01 9.95
N ASP A 503 -12.64 32.21 9.45
CA ASP A 503 -12.97 32.56 8.07
C ASP A 503 -12.07 31.78 7.09
N SER A 504 -12.63 31.42 5.93
CA SER A 504 -11.99 30.50 4.94
C SER A 504 -10.85 31.11 4.13
#